data_AF-A0AAJ2E8S7-F1
#
_entry.id   AF-A0AAJ2E8S7-F1
#
_cell.length_a   1.000
_cell.length_b   1.000
_cell.length_c   1.000
_cell.angle_alpha   90.00
_cell.angle_beta   90.00
_cell.angle_gamma   90.00
#
_symmetry.space_group_name_H-M   'P 1'
#
loop_
_entity.id
_entity.type
_entity.pdbx_description
1 polymer ?
#
loop_
_entity_poly.entity_id
_entity_poly.type
_entity_poly.pdbx_seq_one_letter_code
_entity_poly.pdbx_strand_id
1 'polypeptide(L)'
;MLGKIGDMHANEFRRLLTNLIRRGSVAEVDLSTNPPSVRVSVGDPDDEHAPGLTTNWLPFATLRAGKTRAWNPPSVGEQVILLCPMGDPAQGVVWGGILSGRVKPPTRSADVHATAY
;
A
#
# COMPACT_ATOMS: atom_id res chain seq x y z
N MET A 1 3.63 -29.96 -25.74
CA MET A 1 4.51 -28.83 -25.38
C MET A 1 3.81 -27.47 -25.59
N LEU A 2 3.02 -27.31 -26.66
CA LEU A 2 2.31 -26.07 -27.00
C LEU A 2 1.24 -25.63 -25.97
N GLY A 3 0.49 -26.57 -25.36
CA GLY A 3 -0.49 -26.24 -24.31
C GLY A 3 0.13 -25.70 -23.01
N LYS A 4 1.30 -26.24 -22.60
CA LYS A 4 2.02 -25.78 -21.40
C LYS A 4 2.54 -24.34 -21.53
N ILE A 5 2.84 -23.89 -22.76
CA ILE A 5 3.31 -22.53 -23.03
C ILE A 5 2.15 -21.54 -22.93
N GLY A 6 0.98 -21.87 -23.48
CA GLY A 6 -0.24 -21.05 -23.33
C GLY A 6 -0.67 -20.86 -21.88
N ASP A 7 -0.66 -21.94 -21.09
CA ASP A 7 -1.00 -21.90 -19.67
C ASP A 7 0.02 -21.11 -18.82
N MET A 8 1.30 -21.17 -19.19
CA MET A 8 2.36 -20.41 -18.51
C MET A 8 2.19 -18.90 -18.71
N HIS A 9 1.87 -18.45 -19.91
CA HIS A 9 1.62 -17.02 -20.19
C HIS A 9 0.37 -16.50 -19.47
N ALA A 10 -0.70 -17.30 -19.43
CA ALA A 10 -1.92 -16.94 -18.71
C ALA A 10 -1.69 -16.85 -17.19
N ASN A 11 -0.91 -17.78 -16.62
CA ASN A 11 -0.59 -17.77 -15.20
C ASN A 11 0.30 -16.59 -14.80
N GLU A 12 1.31 -16.26 -15.61
CA GLU A 12 2.17 -15.12 -15.34
C GLU A 12 1.41 -13.80 -15.47
N PHE A 13 0.59 -13.66 -16.51
CA PHE A 13 -0.27 -12.48 -16.66
C PHE A 13 -1.22 -12.31 -15.47
N ARG A 14 -1.86 -13.40 -15.02
CA ARG A 14 -2.70 -13.39 -13.81
C ARG A 14 -1.91 -12.98 -12.57
N ARG A 15 -0.69 -13.49 -12.39
CA ARG A 15 0.18 -13.14 -11.25
C ARG A 15 0.47 -11.65 -11.23
N LEU A 16 0.87 -11.08 -12.37
CA LEU A 16 1.16 -9.64 -12.49
C LEU A 16 -0.10 -8.81 -12.23
N LEU A 17 -1.25 -9.19 -12.82
CA LEU A 17 -2.52 -8.51 -12.60
C LEU A 17 -2.96 -8.50 -11.13
N THR A 18 -2.92 -9.65 -10.45
CA THR A 18 -3.26 -9.75 -9.03
C THR A 18 -2.32 -8.93 -8.15
N ASN A 19 -1.10 -8.69 -8.59
CA ASN A 19 -0.13 -7.91 -7.83
C ASN A 19 -0.26 -6.40 -8.00
N LEU A 20 -0.94 -5.91 -9.05
CA LEU A 20 -1.01 -4.48 -9.35
C LEU A 20 -1.48 -3.62 -8.17
N ILE A 21 -2.44 -4.11 -7.39
CA ILE A 21 -3.04 -3.38 -6.27
C ILE A 21 -3.23 -4.34 -5.10
N ARG A 22 -2.71 -3.98 -3.94
CA ARG A 22 -2.88 -4.74 -2.70
C ARG A 22 -3.32 -3.82 -1.57
N ARG A 23 -4.07 -4.34 -0.60
CA ARG A 23 -4.39 -3.61 0.65
C ARG A 23 -3.50 -4.13 1.77
N GLY A 24 -3.07 -3.23 2.65
CA GLY A 24 -2.28 -3.60 3.82
C GLY A 24 -2.38 -2.58 4.94
N SER A 25 -1.55 -2.75 5.96
CA SER A 25 -1.37 -1.79 7.04
C SER A 25 0.11 -1.44 7.19
N VAL A 26 0.42 -0.18 7.48
CA VAL A 26 1.81 0.26 7.73
C VAL A 26 2.36 -0.49 8.94
N ALA A 27 3.47 -1.20 8.74
CA ALA A 27 4.16 -1.95 9.79
C ALA A 27 5.28 -1.11 10.42
N GLU A 28 6.06 -0.42 9.59
CA GLU A 28 7.21 0.38 10.02
C GLU A 28 7.29 1.67 9.18
N VAL A 29 7.85 2.72 9.78
CA VAL A 29 8.04 4.04 9.16
C VAL A 29 9.48 4.48 9.40
N ASP A 30 10.20 4.84 8.34
CA ASP A 30 11.54 5.40 8.41
C ASP A 30 11.62 6.70 7.60
N LEU A 31 11.56 7.82 8.34
CA LEU A 31 11.62 9.17 7.77
C LEU A 31 13.07 9.68 7.61
N SER A 32 14.08 8.90 8.02
CA SER A 32 15.49 9.25 7.87
C SER A 32 16.06 8.86 6.50
N THR A 33 15.39 7.94 5.80
CA THR A 33 15.72 7.54 4.43
C THR A 33 15.44 8.65 3.41
N ASN A 34 16.08 8.57 2.23
CA ASN A 34 15.87 9.49 1.12
C ASN A 34 15.56 8.73 -0.18
N PRO A 35 14.28 8.67 -0.62
CA PRO A 35 13.11 9.30 -0.01
C PRO A 35 12.66 8.60 1.28
N PRO A 36 11.92 9.30 2.17
CA PRO A 36 11.24 8.70 3.32
C PRO A 36 10.41 7.49 2.90
N SER A 37 10.44 6.44 3.70
CA SER A 37 9.88 5.15 3.31
C SER A 37 9.14 4.47 4.46
N VAL A 38 8.29 3.51 4.08
CA VAL A 38 7.50 2.69 5.00
C VAL A 38 7.58 1.22 4.58
N ARG A 39 7.30 0.33 5.52
CA ARG A 39 7.01 -1.09 5.24
C ARG A 39 5.55 -1.36 5.49
N VAL A 40 4.93 -2.20 4.65
CA VAL A 40 3.50 -2.52 4.74
C VAL A 40 3.35 -4.02 4.94
N SER A 41 2.55 -4.41 5.94
CA SER A 41 2.06 -5.78 6.07
C SER A 41 0.85 -5.97 5.15
N VAL A 42 0.92 -6.95 4.26
CA VAL A 42 -0.05 -7.22 3.21
C VAL A 42 -0.52 -8.66 3.29
N GLY A 43 -1.83 -8.87 3.35
CA GLY A 43 -2.45 -10.18 3.60
C GLY A 43 -3.19 -10.18 4.93
N ASP A 44 -3.62 -11.36 5.38
CA ASP A 44 -4.30 -11.53 6.65
C ASP A 44 -3.35 -12.26 7.62
N PRO A 45 -2.86 -11.58 8.68
CA PRO A 45 -1.98 -12.23 9.66
C PRO A 45 -2.68 -13.36 10.42
N ASP A 46 -4.02 -13.39 10.43
CA ASP A 46 -4.82 -14.43 11.07
C ASP A 46 -5.11 -15.61 10.12
N ASP A 47 -4.74 -15.52 8.83
CA ASP A 47 -4.82 -16.62 7.86
C ASP A 47 -3.53 -17.46 7.90
N GLU A 48 -3.58 -18.63 8.53
CA GLU A 48 -2.45 -19.56 8.65
C GLU A 48 -1.88 -19.99 7.28
N HIS A 49 -2.70 -20.01 6.23
CA HIS A 49 -2.28 -20.39 4.88
C HIS A 49 -1.73 -19.21 4.07
N ALA A 50 -1.95 -17.98 4.52
CA ALA A 50 -1.46 -16.76 3.91
C ALA A 50 -1.22 -15.67 4.96
N PRO A 51 -0.23 -15.86 5.88
CA PRO A 51 -0.05 -15.08 7.13
C PRO A 51 0.38 -13.62 6.92
N GLY A 52 0.23 -13.12 5.71
CA GLY A 52 0.70 -11.83 5.25
C GLY A 52 2.21 -11.81 5.02
N LEU A 53 2.63 -10.87 4.18
CA LEU A 53 4.04 -10.56 3.93
C LEU A 53 4.26 -9.09 4.26
N THR A 54 5.40 -8.79 4.88
CA THR A 54 5.85 -7.41 5.05
C THR A 54 6.72 -7.02 3.85
N THR A 55 6.41 -5.91 3.20
CA THR A 55 7.21 -5.39 2.09
C THR A 55 8.64 -5.03 2.51
N ASN A 56 9.51 -4.80 1.52
CA ASN A 56 10.71 -4.00 1.74
C ASN A 56 10.32 -2.52 2.00
N TRP A 57 11.31 -1.66 2.24
CA TRP A 57 11.12 -0.22 2.32
C TRP A 57 10.62 0.35 0.98
N LEU A 58 9.46 0.97 1.01
CA LEU A 58 8.81 1.56 -0.16
C LEU A 58 8.50 3.04 0.11
N PRO A 59 8.61 3.91 -0.90
CA PRO A 59 8.17 5.28 -0.77
C PRO A 59 6.64 5.35 -0.60
N PHE A 60 6.16 6.42 0.02
CA PHE A 60 4.74 6.72 0.12
C PHE A 60 4.36 7.95 -0.71
N ALA A 61 3.15 7.93 -1.25
CA ALA A 61 2.55 9.04 -1.97
C ALA A 61 2.08 10.13 -0.98
N THR A 62 2.21 11.38 -1.40
CA THR A 62 1.62 12.55 -0.75
C THR A 62 0.72 13.26 -1.76
N LEU A 63 -0.17 14.14 -1.29
CA LEU A 63 -1.07 14.90 -2.15
C LEU A 63 -0.32 15.73 -3.20
N ARG A 64 0.86 16.27 -2.86
CA ARG A 64 1.69 17.12 -3.74
C ARG A 64 3.18 16.90 -3.50
N ALA A 65 3.95 16.62 -4.56
CA ALA A 65 5.39 16.37 -4.51
C ALA A 65 6.18 17.14 -5.60
N GLY A 66 5.77 18.39 -5.89
CA GLY A 66 6.41 19.25 -6.89
C GLY A 66 6.96 20.54 -6.26
N LYS A 67 6.79 21.69 -6.94
CA LYS A 67 7.07 23.01 -6.33
C LYS A 67 6.24 23.22 -5.05
N THR A 68 4.96 22.88 -5.09
CA THR A 68 4.11 22.72 -3.90
C THR A 68 4.35 21.32 -3.31
N ARG A 69 4.59 21.26 -2.00
CA ARG A 69 4.88 20.03 -1.26
C ARG A 69 3.91 19.90 -0.10
N ALA A 70 3.30 18.73 0.06
CA ALA A 70 2.51 18.38 1.22
C ALA A 70 3.25 17.34 2.05
N TRP A 71 3.21 17.49 3.38
CA TRP A 71 3.84 16.57 4.31
C TRP A 71 2.81 16.10 5.34
N ASN A 72 2.47 14.82 5.25
CA ASN A 72 1.62 14.11 6.21
C ASN A 72 1.98 12.61 6.09
N PRO A 73 3.07 12.16 6.73
CA PRO A 73 3.57 10.80 6.58
C PRO A 73 2.57 9.80 7.16
N PRO A 74 2.47 8.58 6.60
CA PRO A 74 1.66 7.53 7.19
C PRO A 74 2.10 7.16 8.60
N SER A 75 1.17 6.71 9.42
CA SER A 75 1.44 6.21 10.78
C SER A 75 1.42 4.68 10.84
N VAL A 76 2.18 4.08 11.77
CA VAL A 76 2.13 2.63 12.02
C VAL A 76 0.69 2.20 12.35
N GLY A 77 0.22 1.12 11.72
CA GLY A 77 -1.14 0.60 11.85
C GLY A 77 -2.17 1.26 10.92
N GLU A 78 -1.81 2.31 10.18
CA GLU A 78 -2.70 2.94 9.20
C GLU A 78 -3.00 1.97 8.04
N GLN A 79 -4.26 1.86 7.64
CA GLN A 79 -4.65 1.07 6.47
C GLN A 79 -4.35 1.84 5.17
N VAL A 80 -3.72 1.14 4.23
CA VAL A 80 -3.17 1.72 3.00
C VAL A 80 -3.42 0.84 1.78
N ILE A 81 -3.33 1.45 0.61
CA ILE A 81 -3.22 0.73 -0.66
C ILE A 81 -1.75 0.71 -1.10
N LEU A 82 -1.27 -0.46 -1.47
CA LEU A 82 -0.01 -0.66 -2.15
C LEU A 82 -0.28 -0.75 -3.66
N LEU A 83 0.26 0.20 -4.42
CA LEU A 83 0.23 0.19 -5.88
C LEU A 83 1.55 -0.37 -6.38
N CYS A 84 1.51 -1.44 -7.18
CA CYS A 84 2.70 -2.13 -7.69
C CYS A 84 2.79 -1.95 -9.21
N PRO A 85 3.54 -0.95 -9.72
CA PRO A 85 3.78 -0.79 -11.14
C PRO A 85 4.27 -2.10 -11.77
N MET A 86 3.77 -2.40 -12.97
CA MET A 86 4.09 -3.64 -13.69
C MET A 86 3.79 -4.94 -12.92
N GLY A 87 3.00 -4.89 -11.84
CA GLY A 87 2.72 -6.06 -11.00
C GLY A 87 3.89 -6.51 -10.12
N ASP A 88 4.89 -5.63 -9.91
CA ASP A 88 6.06 -5.90 -9.07
C ASP A 88 5.96 -5.20 -7.70
N PRO A 89 5.71 -5.93 -6.60
CA PRO A 89 5.66 -5.35 -5.26
C PRO A 89 6.95 -4.68 -4.79
N ALA A 90 8.11 -5.03 -5.36
CA ALA A 90 9.39 -4.40 -5.03
C ALA A 90 9.47 -2.94 -5.53
N GLN A 91 8.66 -2.58 -6.53
CA GLN A 91 8.55 -1.22 -7.07
C GLN A 91 7.35 -0.45 -6.49
N GLY A 92 6.77 -0.97 -5.41
CA GLY A 92 5.52 -0.48 -4.89
C GLY A 92 5.59 0.97 -4.40
N VAL A 93 4.45 1.67 -4.48
CA VAL A 93 4.23 2.98 -3.86
C VAL A 93 3.04 2.87 -2.93
N VAL A 94 3.20 3.36 -1.71
CA VAL A 94 2.18 3.27 -0.67
C VAL A 94 1.30 4.51 -0.69
N TRP A 95 -0.01 4.33 -0.84
CA TRP A 95 -1.01 5.40 -0.73
C TRP A 95 -1.80 5.22 0.58
N GLY A 96 -1.63 6.17 1.50
CA GLY A 96 -2.31 6.21 2.80
C GLY A 96 -3.76 6.67 2.79
N GLY A 97 -4.44 6.54 3.94
CA GLY A 97 -5.75 7.14 4.17
C GLY A 97 -6.97 6.25 3.89
N ILE A 98 -6.96 4.97 4.31
CA ILE A 98 -8.18 4.17 4.39
C ILE A 98 -8.73 4.22 5.82
N LEU A 99 -9.93 4.78 6.00
CA LEU A 99 -10.65 4.69 7.28
C LEU A 99 -10.94 3.22 7.61
N SER A 100 -10.79 2.87 8.89
CA SER A 100 -10.98 1.50 9.36
C SER A 100 -11.87 1.47 10.60
N GLY A 101 -12.28 0.28 11.03
CA GLY A 101 -12.98 0.14 12.31
C GLY A 101 -12.15 0.62 13.52
N ARG A 102 -10.81 0.67 13.38
CA ARG A 102 -9.87 1.12 14.41
C ARG A 102 -9.66 2.65 14.39
N VAL A 103 -9.65 3.27 13.21
CA VAL A 103 -9.45 4.72 13.03
C VAL A 103 -10.71 5.34 12.43
N LYS A 104 -11.47 6.05 13.28
CA LYS A 104 -12.72 6.71 12.92
C LYS A 104 -12.43 8.05 12.22
N PRO A 105 -13.32 8.52 11.33
CA PRO A 105 -13.19 9.85 10.75
C PRO A 105 -13.31 10.93 11.84
N PRO A 106 -12.61 12.07 11.71
CA PRO A 106 -12.67 13.17 12.67
C PRO A 106 -14.04 13.87 12.70
N THR A 107 -14.82 13.75 11.63
CA THR A 107 -16.18 14.30 11.52
C THR A 107 -17.04 13.44 10.58
N ARG A 108 -18.36 13.56 10.71
CA ARG A 108 -19.35 13.00 9.78
C ARG A 108 -20.10 14.07 8.97
N SER A 109 -19.74 15.34 9.14
CA SER A 109 -20.34 16.44 8.38
C SER A 109 -19.85 16.44 6.94
N ALA A 110 -20.74 16.71 5.99
CA ALA A 110 -20.41 16.82 4.56
C ALA A 110 -19.74 18.16 4.20
N ASP A 111 -19.89 19.18 5.05
CA ASP A 111 -19.52 20.57 4.74
C ASP A 111 -18.24 21.04 5.47
N VAL A 112 -17.49 20.10 6.05
CA VAL A 112 -16.31 20.40 6.87
C VAL A 112 -15.09 19.69 6.35
N HIS A 113 -14.00 20.45 6.13
CA HIS A 113 -12.66 19.90 6.01
C HIS A 113 -12.02 19.86 7.40
N ALA A 114 -11.60 18.67 7.86
CA ALA A 114 -11.03 18.48 9.19
C ALA A 114 -9.81 17.55 9.14
N THR A 115 -8.80 17.89 9.94
CA THR A 115 -7.62 17.07 10.21
C THR A 115 -7.50 16.90 11.72
N ALA A 116 -7.29 15.66 12.19
CA ALA A 116 -6.97 15.35 13.58
C ALA A 116 -5.55 14.78 13.65
N TYR A 117 -4.83 15.07 14.75
CA TYR A 117 -3.44 14.67 14.99
C TYR A 117 -3.35 13.86 16.28
#